data_AF-A0A9R1XU80-F1
#
_entry.id   AF-A0A9R1XU80-F1
#
_cell.length_a   1.000
_cell.length_b   1.000
_cell.length_c   1.000
_cell.angle_alpha   90.00
_cell.angle_beta   90.00
_cell.angle_gamma   90.00
#
_symmetry.space_group_name_H-M   'P 1'
#
loop_
_entity.id
_entity.type
_entity.pdbx_description
1 polymer ?
#
loop_
_entity_poly.entity_id
_entity_poly.type
_entity_poly.pdbx_seq_one_letter_code
_entity_poly.pdbx_strand_id
1 'polypeptide(L)'
;MQIEYEDKWRGWIKGCLSSAMALVLSNGSPTNEFIMEKEGLNIAMKTICEKGVFQRVKIPHTNDLVSYLFYANDAFFVGEWSKNNIRNLARINRCFMYHWD
;
A
#
# COMPACT_ATOMS: atom_id res chain seq x y z
N MET A 1 -12.82 -15.18 20.87
CA MET A 1 -13.19 -14.79 19.49
C MET A 1 -12.03 -13.99 18.90
N GLN A 2 -10.92 -14.66 18.57
CA GLN A 2 -9.67 -14.03 18.09
C GLN A 2 -9.08 -14.78 16.87
N ILE A 3 -9.73 -15.88 16.46
CA ILE A 3 -9.25 -16.81 15.41
C ILE A 3 -9.72 -16.36 14.01
N GLU A 4 -10.81 -15.59 13.90
CA GLU A 4 -11.39 -15.16 12.61
C GLU A 4 -10.59 -14.11 11.84
N TYR A 5 -9.66 -13.39 12.50
CA TYR A 5 -8.91 -12.32 11.85
C TYR A 5 -7.68 -12.82 11.08
N GLU A 6 -7.10 -13.96 11.51
CA GLU A 6 -5.86 -14.50 10.95
C GLU A 6 -6.07 -15.14 9.57
N ASP A 7 -7.17 -15.87 9.40
CA ASP A 7 -7.50 -16.51 8.11
C ASP A 7 -7.83 -15.50 7.02
N LYS A 8 -8.49 -14.40 7.40
CA LYS A 8 -8.78 -13.29 6.49
C LYS A 8 -7.49 -12.59 6.05
N TRP A 9 -6.57 -12.35 6.99
CA TRP A 9 -5.25 -11.79 6.71
C TRP A 9 -4.42 -12.69 5.78
N ARG A 10 -4.43 -14.01 6.02
CA ARG A 10 -3.76 -14.98 5.17
C ARG A 10 -4.35 -15.03 3.77
N GLY A 11 -5.68 -14.89 3.65
CA GLY A 11 -6.37 -14.75 2.37
C GLY A 11 -5.95 -13.49 1.61
N TRP A 12 -5.81 -12.37 2.32
CA TRP A 12 -5.32 -11.11 1.74
C TRP A 12 -3.87 -11.23 1.25
N ILE A 13 -2.98 -11.80 2.05
CA ILE A 13 -1.58 -12.04 1.64
C ILE A 13 -1.52 -12.95 0.41
N LYS A 14 -2.27 -14.06 0.40
CA LYS A 14 -2.31 -14.98 -0.76
C LYS A 14 -2.84 -14.29 -2.02
N GLY A 15 -3.92 -13.52 -1.90
CA GLY A 15 -4.47 -12.75 -3.02
C GLY A 15 -3.53 -11.66 -3.55
N CYS A 16 -2.75 -11.03 -2.66
CA CYS A 16 -1.69 -10.11 -3.06
C CYS A 16 -0.56 -10.85 -3.76
N LEU A 17 -0.07 -11.97 -3.23
CA LEU A 17 1.02 -12.74 -3.85
C LEU A 17 0.66 -13.33 -5.23
N SER A 18 -0.62 -13.64 -5.48
CA SER A 18 -1.08 -14.19 -6.77
C SER A 18 -1.32 -13.16 -7.86
N SER A 19 -1.53 -11.88 -7.50
CA SER A 19 -2.14 -10.89 -8.41
C SER A 19 -1.52 -9.49 -8.29
N ALA A 20 -0.72 -9.24 -7.25
CA ALA A 20 -0.27 -7.90 -6.89
C ALA A 20 1.25 -7.83 -6.75
N MET A 21 1.79 -6.64 -7.03
CA MET A 21 3.12 -6.27 -6.55
C MET A 21 3.01 -5.69 -5.14
N ALA A 22 3.93 -6.09 -4.25
CA ALA A 22 4.13 -5.47 -2.94
C ALA A 22 5.46 -4.72 -2.88
N LEU A 23 5.44 -3.45 -2.44
CA LEU A 23 6.63 -2.66 -2.11
C LEU A 23 6.53 -2.22 -0.65
N VAL A 24 7.61 -2.39 0.11
CA VAL A 24 7.70 -1.98 1.51
C VAL A 24 8.45 -0.65 1.60
N LEU A 25 7.80 0.35 2.19
CA LEU A 25 8.45 1.57 2.64
C LEU A 25 8.71 1.44 4.14
N SER A 26 9.96 1.30 4.56
CA SER A 26 10.34 1.23 5.98
C SER A 26 10.92 2.55 6.46
N ASN A 27 10.29 3.18 7.45
CA ASN A 27 10.84 4.37 8.10
C ASN A 27 11.55 3.98 9.41
N GLY A 28 12.79 4.43 9.59
CA GLY A 28 13.66 4.08 10.72
C GLY A 28 13.48 4.92 11.98
N SER A 29 12.62 5.95 12.00
CA SER A 29 12.47 6.89 13.12
C SER A 29 11.13 6.78 13.87
N PRO A 30 11.06 7.16 15.16
CA PRO A 30 9.85 6.97 15.97
C PRO A 30 8.90 8.19 15.92
N THR A 31 7.68 7.88 15.48
CA THR A 31 6.36 8.26 16.05
C THR A 31 5.64 9.58 15.73
N ASN A 32 6.27 10.74 15.51
CA ASN A 32 5.50 11.97 15.20
C ASN A 32 5.49 12.36 13.72
N GLU A 33 6.62 12.27 13.04
CA GLU A 33 6.74 12.58 11.59
C GLU A 33 5.94 11.58 10.75
N PHE A 34 5.87 10.33 11.22
CA PHE A 34 5.20 9.24 10.53
C PHE A 34 3.67 9.39 10.45
N ILE A 35 3.05 10.15 11.37
CA ILE A 35 1.59 10.39 11.34
C ILE A 35 1.23 11.30 10.16
N MET A 36 1.98 12.40 9.99
CA MET A 36 1.81 13.33 8.88
C MET A 36 2.12 12.67 7.53
N GLU A 37 3.16 11.83 7.48
CA GLU A 37 3.50 11.04 6.29
C GLU A 37 2.38 10.05 5.91
N LYS A 38 1.80 9.34 6.89
CA LYS A 38 0.66 8.44 6.64
C LYS A 38 -0.54 9.17 6.06
N GLU A 39 -0.88 10.34 6.59
CA GLU A 39 -1.99 11.14 6.09
C GLU A 39 -1.74 11.67 4.68
N GLY A 40 -0.54 12.24 4.43
CA GLY A 40 -0.13 12.69 3.11
C GLY A 40 -0.12 11.55 2.08
N LEU A 41 0.40 10.39 2.47
CA LEU A 41 0.39 9.20 1.63
C LEU A 41 -1.02 8.67 1.37
N ASN A 42 -1.91 8.72 2.37
CA ASN A 42 -3.31 8.32 2.22
C ASN A 42 -4.03 9.19 1.17
N ILE A 43 -3.86 10.52 1.26
CA ILE A 43 -4.45 11.48 0.31
C ILE A 43 -3.87 11.27 -1.09
N ALA A 44 -2.56 11.11 -1.21
CA ALA A 44 -1.89 10.88 -2.49
C ALA A 44 -2.38 9.57 -3.13
N MET A 45 -2.41 8.47 -2.38
CA MET A 45 -2.86 7.17 -2.86
C MET A 45 -4.33 7.17 -3.26
N LYS A 46 -5.21 7.85 -2.52
CA LYS A 46 -6.62 8.03 -2.93
C LYS A 46 -6.71 8.78 -4.26
N THR A 47 -6.04 9.92 -4.35
CA THR A 47 -6.06 10.80 -5.53
C THR A 47 -5.61 10.08 -6.80
N ILE A 48 -4.51 9.32 -6.75
CA ILE A 48 -4.01 8.61 -7.93
C ILE A 48 -4.89 7.43 -8.32
N CYS A 49 -5.58 6.80 -7.37
CA CYS A 49 -6.51 5.70 -7.64
C CYS A 49 -7.78 6.25 -8.30
N GLU A 50 -8.31 7.36 -7.78
CA GLU A 50 -9.46 8.07 -8.36
C GLU A 50 -9.17 8.56 -9.78
N LYS A 51 -7.94 9.05 -10.02
CA LYS A 51 -7.48 9.45 -11.37
C LYS A 51 -7.15 8.26 -12.29
N GLY A 52 -7.29 7.03 -11.81
CA GLY A 52 -6.96 5.82 -12.59
C GLY A 52 -5.47 5.68 -12.91
N VAL A 53 -4.59 6.44 -12.26
CA VAL A 53 -3.13 6.40 -12.45
C VAL A 53 -2.55 5.14 -11.81
N PHE A 54 -3.14 4.69 -10.70
CA PHE A 54 -2.78 3.45 -10.02
C PHE A 54 -3.96 2.49 -10.00
N GLN A 55 -3.79 1.31 -10.60
CA GLN A 55 -4.80 0.26 -10.63
C GLN A 55 -4.70 -0.59 -9.36
N ARG A 56 -5.75 -0.52 -8.53
CA ARG A 56 -5.89 -1.24 -7.26
C ARG A 56 -6.22 -2.70 -7.48
N VAL A 57 -5.89 -3.56 -6.51
CA VAL A 57 -6.26 -4.99 -6.57
C VAL A 57 -7.53 -5.22 -5.77
N LYS A 58 -8.43 -6.04 -6.34
CA LYS A 58 -9.59 -6.55 -5.62
C LYS A 58 -9.16 -7.69 -4.71
N ILE A 59 -9.50 -7.60 -3.44
CA ILE A 59 -9.24 -8.69 -2.51
C ILE A 59 -10.18 -9.87 -2.83
N PRO A 60 -9.64 -11.11 -3.00
CA PRO A 60 -10.47 -12.29 -3.18
C PRO A 60 -11.50 -12.44 -2.06
N HIS A 61 -12.73 -12.82 -2.42
CA HIS A 61 -13.83 -13.05 -1.48
C HIS A 61 -14.36 -11.80 -0.74
N THR A 62 -13.95 -10.60 -1.16
CA THR A 62 -14.53 -9.32 -0.70
C THR A 62 -14.81 -8.42 -1.90
N ASN A 63 -15.59 -7.35 -1.71
CA ASN A 63 -15.75 -6.32 -2.73
C ASN A 63 -14.79 -5.13 -2.55
N ASP A 64 -13.83 -5.28 -1.64
CA ASP A 64 -12.91 -4.20 -1.26
C ASP A 64 -11.75 -4.11 -2.25
N LEU A 65 -11.42 -2.87 -2.61
CA LEU A 65 -10.25 -2.54 -3.42
C LEU A 65 -9.13 -2.06 -2.51
N VAL A 66 -7.97 -2.69 -2.59
CA VAL A 66 -6.80 -2.31 -1.80
C VAL A 66 -5.71 -1.75 -2.69
N SER A 67 -5.15 -0.63 -2.24
CA SER A 67 -4.03 0.06 -2.86
C SER A 67 -2.78 0.12 -1.98
N TYR A 68 -2.95 0.04 -0.66
CA TYR A 68 -1.86 0.01 0.31
C TYR A 68 -2.35 -0.47 1.69
N LEU A 69 -1.42 -0.88 2.56
CA LEU A 69 -1.61 -1.31 3.93
C LEU A 69 -0.51 -0.71 4.81
N PHE A 70 -0.85 -0.23 6.01
CA PHE A 70 0.15 0.18 6.99
C PHE A 70 0.31 -0.91 8.05
N TYR A 71 1.55 -1.21 8.42
CA TYR A 71 1.86 -2.06 9.57
C TYR A 71 3.04 -1.46 10.32
N ALA A 72 2.87 -1.16 11.61
CA ALA A 72 3.87 -0.46 12.42
C ALA A 72 4.37 0.83 11.73
N ASN A 73 5.66 0.84 11.36
CA ASN A 73 6.37 1.91 10.70
C ASN A 73 6.51 1.71 9.18
N ASP A 74 5.81 0.72 8.63
CA ASP A 74 5.93 0.32 7.25
C ASP A 74 4.64 0.56 6.45
N ALA A 75 4.80 0.90 5.18
CA ALA A 75 3.72 0.95 4.19
C ALA A 75 3.94 -0.10 3.10
N PHE A 76 2.95 -0.97 2.89
CA PHE A 76 2.91 -1.95 1.82
C PHE A 76 2.00 -1.43 0.72
N PHE A 77 2.49 -1.21 -0.49
CA PHE A 77 1.65 -0.86 -1.63
C PHE A 77 1.17 -2.12 -2.35
N VAL A 78 -0.09 -2.14 -2.80
CA VAL A 78 -0.71 -3.29 -3.45
C VAL A 78 -1.41 -2.81 -4.72
N GLY A 79 -0.99 -3.29 -5.88
CA GLY A 79 -1.57 -2.88 -7.16
C GLY A 79 -1.45 -3.98 -8.21
N GLU A 80 -2.27 -3.89 -9.26
CA GLU A 80 -2.22 -4.79 -10.42
C GLU A 80 -0.80 -4.85 -10.99
N TRP A 81 -0.38 -6.03 -11.42
CA TRP A 81 0.94 -6.20 -12.03
C TRP A 81 0.98 -5.54 -13.42
N SER A 82 1.45 -4.29 -13.47
CA SER A 82 1.62 -3.56 -14.73
C SER A 82 2.85 -2.65 -14.68
N LYS A 83 3.59 -2.54 -15.81
CA LYS A 83 4.74 -1.62 -15.92
C LYS A 83 4.38 -0.18 -15.57
N ASN A 84 3.12 0.21 -15.81
CA ASN A 84 2.63 1.55 -15.49
C ASN A 84 2.46 1.75 -13.99
N ASN A 85 1.82 0.81 -13.28
CA ASN A 85 1.70 0.82 -11.83
C ASN A 85 3.07 0.86 -11.15
N ILE A 86 4.02 0.06 -11.62
CA ILE A 86 5.39 0.03 -11.07
C ILE A 86 6.07 1.39 -11.20
N ARG A 87 6.01 2.01 -12.39
CA ARG A 87 6.60 3.34 -12.62
C ARG A 87 5.93 4.43 -11.79
N ASN A 88 4.61 4.39 -11.69
CA ASN A 88 3.86 5.38 -10.92
C ASN A 88 4.14 5.22 -9.43
N LEU A 89 4.19 3.98 -8.93
CA LEU A 89 4.57 3.69 -7.56
C LEU A 89 5.99 4.15 -7.23
N ALA A 90 6.96 3.94 -8.13
CA ALA A 90 8.31 4.46 -7.96
C ALA A 90 8.37 6.01 -7.96
N ARG A 91 7.47 6.68 -8.69
CA ARG A 91 7.35 8.16 -8.66
C ARG A 91 6.78 8.66 -7.34
N ILE A 92 5.76 7.98 -6.82
CA ILE A 92 5.15 8.32 -5.53
C ILE A 92 6.15 8.11 -4.41
N ASN A 93 6.82 6.95 -4.38
CA ASN A 93 7.85 6.69 -3.37
C ASN A 93 8.96 7.72 -3.42
N ARG A 94 9.40 8.17 -4.60
CA ARG A 94 10.34 9.30 -4.70
C ARG A 94 9.85 10.52 -3.92
N CYS A 95 8.60 10.96 -4.10
CA CYS A 95 8.07 12.13 -3.37
C CYS A 95 8.09 11.99 -1.85
N PHE A 96 7.99 10.76 -1.32
CA PHE A 96 7.95 10.49 0.13
C PHE A 96 9.29 9.98 0.70
N MET A 97 10.27 9.65 -0.15
CA MET A 97 11.56 9.07 0.24
C MET A 97 12.71 10.10 0.22
N TYR A 98 12.51 11.30 -0.35
CA TYR A 98 13.53 12.38 -0.42
C TYR A 98 13.81 13.11 0.92
N HIS A 99 13.46 12.55 2.08
CA HIS A 99 13.73 13.19 3.39
C HIS A 99 14.70 12.42 4.30
N TRP A 100 15.48 11.47 3.75
CA TRP A 100 16.46 10.70 4.53
C TRP A 100 17.77 10.46 3.76
N ASP A 101 18.48 11.54 3.45
CA ASP A 101 19.95 11.57 3.39
C ASP A 101 20.48 12.47 4.52
#